data_AF-G0TVW2-F1
#
_entry.id   AF-G0TVW2-F1
#
_cell.length_a   1.000
_cell.length_b   1.000
_cell.length_c   1.000
_cell.angle_alpha   90.00
_cell.angle_beta   90.00
_cell.angle_gamma   90.00
#
_symmetry.space_group_name_H-M   'P 1'
#
loop_
_entity.id
_entity.type
_entity.pdbx_description
1 polymer ?
#
loop_
_entity_poly.entity_id
_entity_poly.type
_entity_poly.pdbx_seq_one_letter_code
_entity_poly.pdbx_strand_id
1 'polypeptide(L)'
;MQAQMALMQSMERYTMLDLSFGVLEQCWDICYDRNLAFRELADGSISESKLNKMEACQRKCIARHFEVMRLMNGAREQRDKEMMQGLPPGSLSMGV
;
A
#
# COMPACT_ATOMS: atom_id res chain seq x y z
N MET A 1 8.04 -30.53 12.49
CA MET A 1 8.76 -29.32 12.03
C MET A 1 8.51 -28.96 10.56
N GLN A 2 8.66 -29.85 9.57
CA GLN A 2 8.42 -29.51 8.15
C GLN A 2 7.00 -28.99 7.85
N ALA A 3 5.96 -29.61 8.42
CA ALA A 3 4.58 -29.17 8.24
C ALA A 3 4.31 -27.78 8.83
N GLN A 4 4.93 -27.44 9.97
CA GLN A 4 4.82 -26.10 10.57
C GLN A 4 5.50 -25.03 9.71
N MET A 5 6.66 -25.32 9.12
CA MET A 5 7.32 -24.36 8.22
C MET A 5 6.51 -24.14 6.93
N ALA A 6 5.93 -25.19 6.35
CA ALA A 6 5.05 -25.07 5.19
C ALA A 6 3.80 -24.21 5.48
N LEU A 7 3.24 -24.34 6.70
CA LEU A 7 2.08 -23.57 7.14
C LEU A 7 2.42 -22.10 7.40
N MET A 8 3.61 -21.79 7.92
CA MET A 8 4.07 -20.40 8.05
C MET A 8 4.25 -19.72 6.69
N GLN A 9 4.87 -20.41 5.73
CA GLN A 9 5.05 -19.88 4.37
C GLN A 9 3.71 -19.64 3.65
N SER A 10 2.72 -20.51 3.84
CA SER A 10 1.40 -20.29 3.24
C SER A 10 0.68 -19.09 3.86
N MET A 11 0.79 -18.90 5.18
CA MET A 11 0.24 -17.72 5.87
C MET A 11 0.90 -16.42 5.41
N GLU A 12 2.23 -16.39 5.26
CA GLU A 12 2.94 -15.22 4.72
C GLU A 12 2.45 -14.85 3.32
N ARG A 13 2.33 -15.85 2.43
CA ARG A 13 1.82 -15.64 1.07
C ARG A 13 0.39 -15.12 1.07
N TYR A 14 -0.47 -15.71 1.89
CA TYR A 14 -1.86 -15.25 2.01
C TYR A 14 -1.93 -13.80 2.48
N THR A 15 -1.14 -13.45 3.49
CA THR A 15 -1.09 -12.08 4.03
C THR A 15 -0.59 -11.08 2.98
N MET A 16 0.40 -11.45 2.16
CA MET A 16 0.85 -10.59 1.05
C MET A 16 -0.22 -10.42 -0.03
N LEU A 17 -0.99 -11.47 -0.33
CA LEU A 17 -2.09 -11.40 -1.29
C LEU A 17 -3.21 -10.50 -0.79
N ASP A 18 -3.64 -10.67 0.46
CA ASP A 18 -4.65 -9.83 1.11
C ASP A 18 -4.25 -8.36 1.09
N LEU A 19 -3.01 -8.06 1.46
CA LEU A 19 -2.46 -6.71 1.35
C LEU A 19 -2.50 -6.19 -0.09
N SER A 20 -2.11 -7.02 -1.06
CA SER A 20 -2.12 -6.63 -2.47
C SER A 20 -3.53 -6.28 -2.95
N PHE A 21 -4.54 -7.06 -2.56
CA PHE A 21 -5.94 -6.76 -2.87
C PHE A 21 -6.39 -5.44 -2.26
N GLY A 22 -6.07 -5.18 -0.98
CA GLY A 22 -6.42 -3.91 -0.33
C GLY A 22 -5.76 -2.69 -1.00
N VAL A 23 -4.51 -2.80 -1.43
CA VAL A 23 -3.81 -1.73 -2.17
C VAL A 23 -4.45 -1.48 -3.53
N LEU A 24 -4.77 -2.56 -4.25
CA LEU A 24 -5.40 -2.46 -5.57
C LEU A 24 -6.78 -1.82 -5.49
N GLU A 25 -7.59 -2.18 -4.49
CA GLU A 25 -8.91 -1.58 -4.24
C GLU A 25 -8.81 -0.09 -3.92
N GLN A 26 -7.92 0.30 -2.99
CA GLN A 26 -7.70 1.72 -2.67
C GLN A 26 -7.23 2.54 -3.89
N CYS A 27 -6.31 2.00 -4.67
CA CYS A 27 -5.84 2.68 -5.87
C CYS A 27 -6.88 2.69 -7.00
N TRP A 28 -7.77 1.70 -7.04
CA TRP A 28 -8.95 1.71 -7.92
C TRP A 28 -9.86 2.89 -7.56
N ASP A 29 -10.24 3.02 -6.29
CA ASP A 29 -11.15 4.09 -5.84
C ASP A 29 -10.58 5.49 -6.11
N ILE A 30 -9.27 5.66 -5.90
CA ILE A 30 -8.59 6.95 -6.08
C ILE A 30 -8.44 7.29 -7.56
N CYS A 31 -8.00 6.34 -8.38
CA CYS A 31 -7.54 6.63 -9.74
C CYS A 31 -8.60 6.36 -10.81
N TYR A 32 -9.50 5.40 -10.60
CA TYR A 32 -10.44 4.92 -11.60
C TYR A 32 -11.88 5.27 -11.25
N ASP A 33 -12.39 4.87 -10.08
CA ASP A 33 -13.81 5.02 -9.72
C ASP A 33 -14.30 6.47 -9.82
N ARG A 34 -13.49 7.42 -9.32
CA ARG A 34 -13.81 8.86 -9.40
C ARG A 34 -13.71 9.47 -10.80
N ASN A 35 -13.00 8.82 -11.71
CA ASN A 35 -12.66 9.37 -13.02
C ASN A 35 -13.40 8.67 -14.16
N LEU A 36 -13.93 7.46 -13.96
CA LEU A 36 -14.66 6.69 -14.97
C LEU A 36 -16.16 6.87 -14.80
N ALA A 37 -16.81 7.43 -15.82
CA ALA A 37 -18.26 7.35 -15.88
C ALA A 37 -18.67 5.96 -16.35
N PHE A 38 -19.73 5.40 -15.74
CA PHE A 38 -20.29 4.10 -16.14
C PHE A 38 -20.52 3.99 -17.66
N ARG A 39 -21.01 5.07 -18.27
CA ARG A 39 -21.25 5.11 -19.73
C ARG A 39 -19.96 4.94 -20.54
N GLU A 40 -18.85 5.53 -20.11
CA GLU A 40 -17.57 5.39 -20.81
C GLU A 40 -17.04 3.95 -20.77
N LEU A 41 -17.32 3.22 -19.69
CA LEU A 41 -17.03 1.79 -19.56
C LEU A 41 -17.92 0.95 -20.47
N ALA A 42 -19.23 1.20 -20.46
CA ALA A 42 -20.20 0.45 -21.25
C ALA A 42 -19.99 0.65 -22.77
N ASP A 43 -19.70 1.89 -23.18
CA ASP A 43 -19.56 2.26 -24.59
C ASP A 43 -18.12 2.11 -25.09
N GLY A 44 -17.16 1.77 -24.22
CA GLY A 44 -15.73 1.66 -24.55
C GLY A 44 -15.10 2.99 -25.02
N SER A 45 -15.71 4.13 -24.67
CA SER A 45 -15.40 5.44 -25.25
C SER A 45 -14.32 6.21 -24.47
N ILE A 46 -13.55 5.53 -23.63
CA ILE A 46 -12.50 6.15 -22.82
C ILE A 46 -11.39 6.65 -23.75
N SER A 47 -11.12 7.96 -23.72
CA SER A 47 -10.04 8.52 -24.52
C SER A 47 -8.68 8.04 -24.02
N GLU A 48 -7.74 7.85 -24.94
CA GLU A 48 -6.38 7.40 -24.61
C GLU A 48 -5.69 8.34 -23.60
N SER A 49 -5.86 9.66 -23.76
CA SER A 49 -5.31 10.65 -22.82
C SER A 49 -5.85 10.47 -21.40
N LYS A 50 -7.14 10.14 -21.27
CA LYS A 50 -7.78 9.89 -19.97
C LYS A 50 -7.27 8.58 -19.37
N LEU A 51 -7.18 7.51 -20.16
CA LEU A 51 -6.62 6.22 -19.75
C LEU A 51 -5.18 6.39 -19.23
N ASN A 52 -4.32 7.06 -20.00
CA ASN A 52 -2.92 7.30 -19.63
C ASN A 52 -2.78 8.06 -18.29
N LYS A 53 -3.68 9.01 -18.01
CA LYS A 53 -3.71 9.73 -16.73
C LYS A 53 -4.10 8.81 -15.57
N MET A 54 -5.11 7.96 -15.75
CA MET A 54 -5.54 6.99 -14.73
C MET A 54 -4.45 5.96 -14.44
N GLU A 55 -3.80 5.41 -15.46
CA GLU A 55 -2.66 4.50 -15.28
C GLU A 55 -1.47 5.17 -14.58
N ALA A 56 -1.16 6.43 -14.93
CA ALA A 56 -0.12 7.18 -14.26
C ALA A 56 -0.46 7.43 -12.79
N CYS A 57 -1.74 7.68 -12.47
CA CYS A 57 -2.22 7.76 -11.10
C CYS A 57 -2.02 6.43 -10.37
N GLN A 58 -2.44 5.31 -10.97
CA GLN A 58 -2.35 3.98 -10.37
C GLN A 58 -0.91 3.65 -9.97
N ARG A 59 0.05 3.83 -10.89
CA ARG A 59 1.48 3.58 -10.63
C ARG A 59 1.99 4.41 -9.45
N LYS A 60 1.61 5.69 -9.37
CA LYS A 60 2.00 6.59 -8.28
C LYS A 60 1.33 6.20 -6.95
N CYS A 61 0.06 5.82 -6.97
CA CYS A 61 -0.68 5.38 -5.80
C CYS A 61 -0.03 4.16 -5.15
N ILE A 62 0.25 3.12 -5.94
CA ILE A 62 0.91 1.90 -5.46
C ILE A 62 2.29 2.21 -4.89
N ALA A 63 3.12 2.97 -5.61
CA ALA A 63 4.45 3.35 -5.14
C ALA A 63 4.40 4.13 -3.83
N ARG A 64 3.44 5.08 -3.70
CA ARG A 64 3.29 5.88 -2.49
C ARG A 64 2.76 5.06 -1.31
N HIS A 65 1.90 4.08 -1.55
CA HIS A 65 1.39 3.19 -0.50
C HIS A 65 2.53 2.42 0.17
N PHE A 66 3.42 1.81 -0.63
CA PHE A 66 4.58 1.10 -0.08
C PHE A 66 5.57 2.04 0.63
N GLU A 67 5.76 3.26 0.12
CA GLU A 67 6.60 4.25 0.80
C GLU A 67 6.02 4.66 2.16
N VAL A 68 4.72 4.93 2.23
CA VAL A 68 4.03 5.24 3.49
C VAL A 68 4.13 4.06 4.46
N MET A 69 3.91 2.83 3.99
CA MET A 69 4.04 1.63 4.81
C MET A 69 5.46 1.48 5.38
N ARG A 70 6.48 1.70 4.55
CA ARG A 70 7.89 1.68 4.97
C ARG A 70 8.15 2.71 6.07
N LEU A 71 7.67 3.95 5.90
CA LEU A 71 7.80 5.01 6.89
C LEU A 71 7.05 4.69 8.19
N MET A 72 5.83 4.15 8.10
CA MET A 72 5.03 3.75 9.26
C MET A 72 5.69 2.63 10.05
N ASN A 73 6.25 1.62 9.37
CA ASN A 73 6.98 0.52 10.02
C ASN A 73 8.26 1.02 10.68
N GLY A 74 9.05 1.86 9.99
CA GLY A 74 10.22 2.49 10.58
C GLY A 74 9.88 3.31 11.83
N ALA A 75 8.78 4.07 11.79
CA ALA A 75 8.31 4.83 12.95
C ALA A 75 7.81 3.93 14.09
N ARG A 76 7.23 2.75 13.79
CA ARG A 76 6.84 1.76 14.82
C ARG A 76 8.07 1.18 15.51
N GLU A 77 9.03 0.69 14.74
CA GLU A 77 10.28 0.15 15.28
C GLU A 77 11.03 1.17 16.13
N GLN A 78 11.02 2.44 15.72
CA GLN A 78 11.63 3.52 16.48
C GLN A 78 10.93 3.73 17.83
N ARG A 79 9.60 3.77 17.85
CA ARG A 79 8.84 3.87 19.10
C ARG A 79 9.07 2.67 20.02
N ASP A 80 9.19 1.47 19.45
CA ASP A 80 9.49 0.27 20.24
C ASP A 80 10.87 0.36 20.88
N LYS A 81 11.87 0.90 20.16
CA LYS A 81 13.21 1.18 20.72
C LYS A 81 13.19 2.25 21.80
N GLU A 82 12.47 3.35 21.57
CA GLU A 82 12.30 4.42 22.57
C GLU A 82 11.67 3.87 23.86
N MET A 83 10.62 3.05 23.73
CA MET A 83 9.94 2.41 24.85
C MET A 83 10.87 1.45 25.60
N MET A 84 11.65 0.61 24.91
CA MET A 84 12.63 -0.27 25.55
C MET A 84 13.73 0.49 26.28
N GLN A 85 14.07 1.70 25.82
CA GLN A 85 15.07 2.57 26.42
C GLN A 85 14.50 3.52 27.48
N GLY A 86 13.18 3.50 27.73
CA GLY A 86 12.52 4.43 28.65
C GLY A 86 12.53 5.88 28.16
N LEU A 87 12.72 6.11 26.86
CA LEU A 87 12.74 7.43 26.24
C LEU A 87 11.33 7.90 25.88
N PRO A 88 11.03 9.22 25.96
CA PRO A 88 9.76 9.75 25.48
C PRO A 88 9.63 9.61 23.95
N PRO A 89 8.41 9.56 23.39
CA PRO A 89 8.20 9.42 21.96
C PRO A 89 8.88 10.51 21.14
N GLY A 90 9.57 10.12 20.06
CA GLY A 90 10.29 11.04 19.17
C GLY A 90 11.68 11.45 19.65
N SER A 91 12.16 10.93 20.79
CA SER A 91 13.51 11.23 21.29
C SER A 91 14.62 10.77 20.37
N LEU A 92 14.40 9.70 19.59
CA LEU A 92 15.36 9.20 18.62
C LEU A 92 15.18 9.82 17.24
N SER A 93 14.19 10.70 17.02
CA SER A 93 13.97 11.36 15.72
C SER A 93 14.90 12.57 15.57
N MET A 94 16.22 12.32 15.53
CA MET A 94 17.20 13.34 15.20
C MET A 94 17.65 13.15 13.76
N GLY A 95 17.20 14.05 12.87
CA GLY A 95 17.80 14.30 11.55
C GLY A 95 16.98 13.83 10.34
N VAL A 96 16.11 14.71 9.84
CA VAL A 96 16.03 14.98 8.39
C VAL A 96 16.71 16.32 8.16
#